data_AF-K6GMH6-F1
#
_entry.id   AF-K6GMH6-F1
#
_cell.length_a   1.000
_cell.length_b   1.000
_cell.length_c   1.000
_cell.angle_alpha   90.00
_cell.angle_beta   90.00
_cell.angle_gamma   90.00
#
_symmetry.space_group_name_H-M   'P 1'
#
loop_
_entity.id
_entity.type
_entity.pdbx_description
1 polymer ?
#
loop_
_entity_poly.entity_id
_entity_poly.type
_entity_poly.pdbx_seq_one_letter_code
_entity_poly.pdbx_strand_id
1 'polypeptide(L)'
;MSRLIPLFLVGLLLAGCAGKGTQRPELAGTPTVYAEVISPPSPLLVGCFMRSRPSEYTRPNSYHYCLVEKQGKWAVYYDWRDGKSGEEHKGWSAFTVDGDKLISGSDPSRYVVKDGAVWHNYGGRETLHRMLPE
;
A
#
# COMPACT_ATOMS: atom_id res chain seq x y z
N MET A 1 -18.12 -11.69 -57.91
CA MET A 1 -17.51 -12.83 -57.20
C MET A 1 -17.05 -12.34 -55.83
N SER A 2 -17.86 -12.61 -54.79
CA SER A 2 -17.52 -12.38 -53.39
C SER A 2 -16.47 -13.38 -52.92
N ARG A 3 -15.43 -12.91 -52.22
CA ARG A 3 -14.66 -13.62 -51.19
C ARG A 3 -14.18 -12.54 -50.21
N LEU A 4 -14.88 -12.32 -49.09
CA LEU A 4 -14.60 -12.92 -47.77
C LEU A 4 -13.15 -12.74 -47.34
N ILE A 5 -12.91 -11.85 -46.36
CA ILE A 5 -12.13 -12.07 -45.11
C ILE A 5 -12.51 -10.89 -44.18
N PRO A 6 -13.36 -11.09 -43.16
CA PRO A 6 -13.43 -10.16 -42.05
C PRO A 6 -12.26 -10.49 -41.13
N LEU A 7 -11.29 -9.58 -40.98
CA LEU A 7 -10.27 -9.72 -39.95
C LEU A 7 -10.94 -9.42 -38.60
N PHE A 8 -11.36 -10.52 -37.98
CA PHE A 8 -11.77 -10.67 -36.60
C PHE A 8 -10.96 -9.76 -35.65
N LEU A 9 -11.67 -8.91 -34.92
CA LEU A 9 -11.86 -9.07 -33.47
C LEU A 9 -10.69 -9.76 -32.72
N VAL A 10 -9.50 -9.16 -32.71
CA VAL A 10 -8.40 -9.56 -31.81
C VAL A 10 -7.84 -8.31 -31.13
N GLY A 11 -8.58 -7.84 -30.12
CA GLY A 11 -8.16 -6.73 -29.27
C GLY A 11 -8.94 -6.65 -27.97
N LEU A 12 -9.60 -7.74 -27.55
CA LEU A 12 -10.47 -7.81 -26.38
C LEU A 12 -10.01 -8.92 -25.42
N LEU A 13 -8.72 -8.95 -25.09
CA LEU A 13 -8.15 -9.88 -24.10
C LEU A 13 -7.13 -9.22 -23.16
N LEU A 14 -7.33 -7.95 -22.82
CA LEU A 14 -6.91 -7.44 -21.52
C LEU A 14 -8.12 -7.54 -20.58
N ALA A 15 -8.57 -8.79 -20.37
CA ALA A 15 -9.26 -9.14 -19.13
C ALA A 15 -8.22 -8.96 -18.03
N GLY A 16 -8.06 -7.72 -17.58
CA GLY A 16 -7.32 -7.41 -16.38
C GLY A 16 -7.83 -8.35 -15.31
N CYS A 17 -6.93 -9.07 -14.67
CA CYS A 17 -7.18 -9.67 -13.38
C CYS A 17 -7.54 -8.52 -12.44
N ALA A 18 -8.79 -8.07 -12.47
CA ALA A 18 -9.41 -7.39 -11.35
C ALA A 18 -9.49 -8.47 -10.28
N GLY A 19 -8.36 -8.63 -9.57
CA GLY A 19 -8.32 -9.41 -8.34
C GLY A 19 -9.53 -8.97 -7.54
N LYS A 20 -10.29 -9.95 -7.04
CA LYS A 20 -11.32 -9.69 -6.04
C LYS A 20 -10.60 -9.11 -4.81
N GLY A 21 -10.34 -7.81 -4.84
CA GLY A 21 -9.76 -7.09 -3.74
C GLY A 21 -10.70 -7.29 -2.57
N THR A 22 -10.17 -7.80 -1.47
CA THR A 22 -10.87 -7.89 -0.20
C THR A 22 -11.57 -6.55 0.04
N GLN A 23 -12.90 -6.55 0.22
CA GLN A 23 -13.63 -5.32 0.48
C GLN A 23 -13.11 -4.73 1.79
N ARG A 24 -12.53 -3.54 1.71
CA ARG A 24 -11.99 -2.78 2.84
C ARG A 24 -12.95 -1.63 3.15
N PRO A 25 -14.04 -1.89 3.92
CA PRO A 25 -15.08 -0.90 4.18
C PRO A 25 -14.53 0.37 4.85
N GLU A 26 -13.43 0.26 5.59
CA GLU A 26 -12.73 1.39 6.19
C GLU A 26 -12.23 2.41 5.16
N LEU A 27 -11.94 1.97 3.93
CA LEU A 27 -11.51 2.85 2.84
C LEU A 27 -12.68 3.53 2.12
N ALA A 28 -13.93 3.16 2.41
CA ALA A 28 -15.10 3.78 1.81
C ALA A 28 -15.37 5.19 2.37
N GLY A 29 -14.89 5.48 3.59
CA GLY A 29 -15.04 6.79 4.23
C GLY A 29 -14.19 7.90 3.60
N THR A 30 -14.50 9.14 3.96
CA THR A 30 -13.71 10.33 3.57
C THR A 30 -12.42 10.38 4.38
N PRO A 31 -11.23 10.54 3.76
CA PRO A 31 -10.00 10.81 4.49
C PRO A 31 -10.10 12.06 5.36
N THR A 32 -9.74 11.94 6.64
CA THR A 32 -9.66 13.09 7.56
C THR A 32 -8.36 13.87 7.41
N VAL A 33 -7.34 13.25 6.81
CA VAL A 33 -6.05 13.82 6.48
C VAL A 33 -5.57 13.23 5.16
N TYR A 34 -4.89 14.05 4.37
CA TYR A 34 -4.24 13.65 3.12
C TYR A 34 -2.73 13.64 3.33
N ALA A 35 -2.03 12.81 2.56
CA ALA A 35 -0.59 12.78 2.55
C ALA A 35 -0.02 14.05 1.89
N GLU A 36 1.12 14.51 2.40
CA GLU A 36 1.96 15.45 1.68
C GLU A 36 2.63 14.72 0.51
N VAL A 37 2.73 15.36 -0.65
CA VAL A 37 3.28 14.75 -1.86
C VAL A 37 4.44 15.61 -2.36
N ILE A 38 5.66 15.15 -2.14
CA ILE A 38 6.88 15.76 -2.66
C ILE A 38 7.06 15.35 -4.13
N SER A 39 6.89 14.06 -4.40
CA SER A 39 6.90 13.50 -5.75
C SER A 39 5.84 12.39 -5.86
N PRO A 40 5.25 12.15 -7.05
CA PRO A 40 4.17 11.16 -7.21
C PRO A 40 4.59 9.77 -6.73
N PRO A 41 3.69 8.97 -6.12
CA PRO A 41 4.06 7.66 -5.61
C PRO A 41 4.44 6.71 -6.74
N SER A 42 5.44 5.88 -6.48
CA SER A 42 5.68 4.67 -7.25
C SER A 42 4.39 3.83 -7.28
N PRO A 43 3.96 3.31 -8.45
CA PRO A 43 2.79 2.45 -8.55
C PRO A 43 2.86 1.23 -7.61
N LEU A 44 4.07 0.79 -7.24
CA LEU A 44 4.28 -0.34 -6.34
C LEU A 44 3.98 -0.01 -4.87
N LEU A 45 3.88 1.27 -4.48
CA LEU A 45 3.42 1.67 -3.14
C LEU A 45 1.89 1.73 -3.03
N VAL A 46 1.18 1.81 -4.17
CA VAL A 46 -0.27 2.02 -4.21
C VAL A 46 -0.99 0.70 -3.96
N GLY A 47 -1.98 0.72 -3.08
CA GLY A 47 -2.67 -0.46 -2.60
C GLY A 47 -2.43 -0.71 -1.11
N CYS A 48 -2.84 -1.90 -0.65
CA CYS A 48 -2.78 -2.29 0.74
C CYS A 48 -1.65 -3.30 0.99
N PHE A 49 -0.96 -3.14 2.11
CA PHE A 49 0.25 -3.88 2.42
C PHE A 49 0.36 -4.18 3.91
N MET A 50 0.62 -5.43 4.27
CA MET A 50 0.97 -5.82 5.63
C MET A 50 2.43 -6.24 5.74
N ARG A 51 3.07 -5.91 6.86
CA ARG A 51 4.41 -6.42 7.15
C ARG A 51 4.35 -7.92 7.46
N SER A 52 5.24 -8.70 6.85
CA SER A 52 5.42 -10.10 7.22
C SER A 52 5.70 -10.22 8.72
N ARG A 53 4.92 -11.04 9.44
CA ARG A 53 5.13 -11.28 10.88
C ARG A 53 6.41 -12.11 11.08
N PRO A 54 7.44 -11.58 11.77
CA PRO A 54 8.63 -12.37 12.03
C PRO A 54 8.31 -13.45 13.07
N SER A 55 8.58 -14.71 12.74
CA SER A 55 8.24 -15.88 13.57
C SER A 55 9.02 -15.97 14.88
N GLU A 56 10.14 -15.27 14.97
CA GLU A 56 11.04 -15.23 16.12
C GLU A 56 10.47 -14.44 17.32
N TYR A 57 9.38 -13.70 17.15
CA TYR A 57 8.75 -12.92 18.22
C TYR A 57 7.44 -13.55 18.69
N THR A 58 7.30 -13.74 20.00
CA THR A 58 6.04 -14.22 20.61
C THR A 58 4.91 -13.19 20.51
N ARG A 59 5.26 -11.90 20.43
CA ARG A 59 4.31 -10.79 20.27
C ARG A 59 4.85 -9.79 19.24
N PRO A 60 4.77 -10.11 17.94
CA PRO A 60 5.32 -9.24 16.90
C PRO A 60 4.48 -7.98 16.76
N ASN A 61 5.14 -6.84 16.56
CA ASN A 61 4.46 -5.62 16.14
C ASN A 61 3.84 -5.85 14.74
N SER A 62 2.63 -5.35 14.52
CA SER A 62 1.99 -5.35 13.21
C SER A 62 2.00 -3.95 12.61
N TYR A 63 2.21 -3.90 11.30
CA TYR A 63 2.19 -2.67 10.52
C TYR A 63 1.46 -2.98 9.23
N HIS A 64 0.45 -2.18 8.93
CA HIS A 64 -0.39 -2.35 7.79
C HIS A 64 -0.81 -0.98 7.27
N TYR A 65 -0.70 -0.74 5.97
CA TYR A 65 -1.15 0.51 5.35
C TYR A 65 -1.87 0.28 4.03
N CYS A 66 -2.77 1.20 3.67
CA CYS A 66 -3.30 1.35 2.32
C CYS A 66 -3.03 2.75 1.80
N LEU A 67 -2.25 2.88 0.72
CA LEU A 67 -2.10 4.14 -0.01
C LEU A 67 -3.12 4.17 -1.15
N VAL A 68 -4.03 5.14 -1.11
CA VAL A 68 -5.12 5.26 -2.08
C VAL A 68 -5.26 6.69 -2.58
N GLU A 69 -5.69 6.82 -3.83
CA GLU A 69 -6.10 8.10 -4.38
C GLU A 69 -7.59 8.34 -4.09
N LYS A 70 -7.90 9.53 -3.57
CA LYS A 70 -9.27 10.00 -3.31
C LYS A 70 -9.37 11.45 -3.78
N GLN A 71 -10.25 11.70 -4.74
CA GLN A 71 -10.52 13.06 -5.26
C GLN A 71 -9.24 13.79 -5.75
N GLY A 72 -8.34 13.07 -6.42
CA GLY A 72 -7.08 13.64 -6.94
C GLY A 72 -6.01 13.89 -5.89
N LYS A 73 -6.19 13.40 -4.66
CA LYS A 73 -5.22 13.49 -3.56
C LYS A 73 -4.90 12.11 -3.00
N TRP A 74 -3.70 11.97 -2.44
CA TRP A 74 -3.25 10.72 -1.83
C TRP A 74 -3.59 10.68 -0.34
N ALA A 75 -4.13 9.56 0.12
CA ALA A 75 -4.45 9.32 1.52
C ALA A 75 -3.91 7.96 1.96
N VAL A 76 -3.47 7.89 3.22
CA VAL A 76 -3.00 6.65 3.84
C VAL A 76 -3.95 6.26 4.95
N TYR A 77 -4.55 5.08 4.81
CA TYR A 77 -5.18 4.41 5.94
C TYR A 77 -4.15 3.50 6.59
N TYR A 78 -3.87 3.70 7.86
CA TYR A 78 -2.77 3.06 8.55
C TYR A 78 -3.28 2.36 9.82
N ASP A 79 -2.76 1.15 10.05
CA ASP A 79 -3.08 0.28 11.18
C ASP A 79 -1.76 -0.29 11.71
N TRP A 80 -1.38 0.08 12.93
CA TRP A 80 -0.22 -0.49 13.58
C TRP A 80 -0.51 -0.84 15.04
N ARG A 81 0.19 -1.87 15.49
CA ARG A 81 0.14 -2.35 16.86
C ARG A 81 1.53 -2.63 17.39
N ASP A 82 1.83 -2.13 18.57
CA ASP A 82 2.98 -2.60 19.33
C ASP A 82 2.63 -3.91 20.05
N GLY A 83 3.39 -4.97 19.76
CA GLY A 83 3.15 -6.30 20.33
C GLY A 83 3.51 -6.38 21.82
N LYS A 84 4.35 -5.49 22.33
CA LYS A 84 4.77 -5.47 23.74
C LYS A 84 3.78 -4.71 24.61
N SER A 85 3.44 -3.47 24.26
CA SER A 85 2.51 -2.62 25.02
C SER A 85 1.04 -2.92 24.71
N GLY A 86 0.74 -3.43 23.51
CA GLY A 86 -0.62 -3.57 23.02
C GLY A 86 -1.24 -2.26 22.53
N GLU A 87 -0.44 -1.19 22.44
CA GLU A 87 -0.86 0.07 21.84
C GLU A 87 -1.23 -0.14 20.38
N GLU A 88 -2.37 0.42 19.98
CA GLU A 88 -2.92 0.30 18.64
C GLU A 88 -3.29 1.68 18.12
N HIS A 89 -3.01 1.91 16.83
CA HIS A 89 -3.47 3.09 16.11
C HIS A 89 -4.05 2.64 14.78
N LYS A 90 -5.23 3.17 14.46
CA LYS A 90 -5.95 2.82 13.26
C LYS A 90 -6.72 4.01 12.69
N GLY A 91 -6.48 4.33 11.42
CA GLY A 91 -7.24 5.36 10.71
C GLY A 91 -6.45 6.08 9.62
N TRP A 92 -7.10 7.10 9.06
CA TRP A 92 -6.45 8.04 8.14
C TRP A 92 -5.32 8.76 8.87
N SER A 93 -4.11 8.66 8.34
CA SER A 93 -2.90 9.09 9.01
C SER A 93 -2.07 10.00 8.13
N ALA A 94 -1.37 10.96 8.77
CA ALA A 94 -0.46 11.86 8.08
C ALA A 94 0.78 11.10 7.61
N PHE A 95 1.10 11.23 6.33
CA PHE A 95 2.26 10.62 5.70
C PHE A 95 2.83 11.58 4.65
N THR A 96 4.11 11.41 4.32
CA THR A 96 4.74 12.04 3.17
C THR A 96 5.00 10.98 2.11
N VAL A 97 4.57 11.26 0.88
CA VAL A 97 4.87 10.50 -0.33
C VAL A 97 6.03 11.19 -1.04
N ASP A 98 7.09 10.42 -1.31
CA ASP A 98 8.25 10.86 -2.08
C ASP A 98 8.72 9.72 -2.98
N GLY A 99 8.06 9.56 -4.13
CA GLY A 99 8.49 8.65 -5.17
C GLY A 99 8.41 7.20 -4.72
N ASP A 100 9.57 6.60 -4.46
CA ASP A 100 9.70 5.23 -3.97
C ASP A 100 9.51 5.11 -2.45
N LYS A 101 9.26 6.21 -1.73
CA LYS A 101 9.12 6.25 -0.27
C LYS A 101 7.74 6.71 0.19
N LEU A 102 7.33 6.12 1.31
CA LEU A 102 6.18 6.54 2.11
C LEU A 102 6.63 6.67 3.58
N ILE A 103 6.52 7.87 4.15
CA ILE A 103 7.11 8.21 5.46
C ILE A 103 5.99 8.59 6.43
N SER A 104 5.90 7.92 7.57
CA SER A 104 4.90 8.23 8.60
C SER A 104 5.18 9.59 9.24
N GLY A 105 4.13 10.39 9.44
CA GLY A 105 4.21 11.66 10.16
C GLY A 105 4.03 11.52 11.68
N SER A 106 3.64 10.34 12.18
CA SER A 106 3.32 10.11 13.59
C SER A 106 4.23 9.13 14.30
N ASP A 107 4.93 8.27 13.56
CA ASP A 107 5.83 7.27 14.12
C ASP A 107 7.07 7.06 13.22
N PRO A 108 8.10 6.36 13.69
CA PRO A 108 9.33 6.15 12.92
C PRO A 108 9.23 5.24 11.68
N SER A 109 8.03 4.83 11.25
CA SER A 109 7.83 3.96 10.08
C SER A 109 8.15 4.65 8.76
N ARG A 110 8.86 3.91 7.91
CA ARG A 110 9.14 4.26 6.52
C ARG A 110 8.93 3.03 5.66
N TYR A 111 8.28 3.21 4.52
CA TYR A 111 8.12 2.17 3.51
C TYR A 111 8.87 2.60 2.26
N VAL A 112 9.58 1.66 1.64
CA VAL A 112 10.40 1.91 0.46
C VAL A 112 10.21 0.83 -0.58
N VAL A 113 10.09 1.22 -1.85
CA VAL A 113 10.15 0.30 -2.98
C VAL A 113 11.62 -0.01 -3.26
N LYS A 114 11.97 -1.29 -3.15
CA LYS A 114 13.31 -1.78 -3.44
C LYS A 114 13.20 -3.19 -4.03
N ASP A 115 13.95 -3.43 -5.11
CA ASP A 115 14.01 -4.72 -5.79
C ASP A 115 12.62 -5.27 -6.19
N GLY A 116 11.74 -4.37 -6.66
CA GLY A 116 10.39 -4.71 -7.13
C GLY A 116 9.38 -5.05 -6.01
N ALA A 117 9.73 -4.81 -4.74
CA ALA A 117 8.85 -5.05 -3.60
C ALA A 117 8.83 -3.85 -2.65
N VAL A 118 7.80 -3.80 -1.80
CA VAL A 118 7.72 -2.81 -0.71
C VAL A 118 8.36 -3.39 0.54
N TRP A 119 9.15 -2.55 1.23
CA TRP A 119 9.87 -2.90 2.45
C TRP A 119 9.57 -1.88 3.53
N HIS A 120 9.40 -2.35 4.77
CA HIS A 120 9.24 -1.52 5.96
C HIS A 120 10.56 -1.38 6.71
N ASN A 121 10.84 -0.15 7.11
CA ASN A 121 11.87 0.25 8.04
C ASN A 121 11.24 0.97 9.24
N TYR A 122 11.72 0.70 10.44
CA TYR A 122 11.27 1.38 11.65
C TYR A 122 12.45 2.04 12.36
N GLY A 123 12.44 3.36 12.46
CA GLY A 123 13.44 4.12 13.21
C GLY A 123 14.84 4.10 12.62
N GLY A 124 14.97 4.03 11.29
CA GLY A 124 16.27 4.09 10.61
C GLY A 124 17.15 2.87 10.86
N ARG A 125 16.59 1.75 11.32
CA ARG A 125 17.33 0.49 11.54
C ARG A 125 17.86 -0.07 10.21
N GLU A 126 18.90 -0.89 10.24
CA GLU A 126 19.40 -1.53 9.01
C GLU A 126 18.45 -2.62 8.50
N THR A 127 17.67 -3.24 9.39
CA THR A 127 16.75 -4.32 9.03
C THR A 127 15.55 -3.78 8.27
N LEU A 128 15.32 -4.36 7.08
CA LEU A 128 14.12 -4.17 6.29
C LEU A 128 13.23 -5.41 6.38
N HIS A 129 11.94 -5.20 6.56
CA HIS A 129 10.95 -6.27 6.57
C HIS A 129 10.08 -6.17 5.33
N ARG A 130 9.90 -7.28 4.62
CA ARG A 130 9.08 -7.27 3.41
C ARG A 130 7.62 -6.99 3.75
N MET A 131 7.01 -6.10 2.98
CA MET A 131 5.58 -5.90 2.97
C MET A 131 4.94 -6.82 1.94
N LEU A 132 3.83 -7.44 2.31
CA LEU A 132 3.05 -8.34 1.49
C LEU A 132 1.79 -7.60 1.03
N PRO A 133 1.45 -7.62 -0.27
CA PRO A 133 0.16 -7.11 -0.74
C PRO A 133 -1.01 -7.85 -0.09
N GLU A 134 -2.09 -7.12 0.20
CA GLU A 134 -3.37 -7.68 0.69
C GLU A 134 -4.44 -7.84 -0.39
#